data_AF-A0A1A7R0H7-F1
#
_entry.id   AF-A0A1A7R0H7-F1
#
_cell.length_a   1.000
_cell.length_b   1.000
_cell.length_c   1.000
_cell.angle_alpha   90.00
_cell.angle_beta   90.00
_cell.angle_gamma   90.00
#
_symmetry.space_group_name_H-M   'P 1'
#
loop_
_entity.id
_entity.type
_entity.pdbx_description
1 polymer ?
#
loop_
_entity_poly.entity_id
_entity_poly.type
_entity_poly.pdbx_seq_one_letter_code
_entity_poly.pdbx_strand_id
1 'polypeptide(L)'
;MNKFKFENLIIWQKAMDLGEEIDVLTASFPDKEKYNLSSQIRRAADSIASNISEGSIGQSNPEQKKFIGYAIRSLAEVVTCLYKSRNRNYLTIAQFDNLYEKSYDEYDDRI
;
A
#
# COMPACT_ATOMS: atom_id res chain seq x y z
N MET A 1 -13.94 9.67 17.66
CA MET A 1 -12.84 9.25 18.54
C MET A 1 -12.50 7.82 18.17
N ASN A 2 -11.27 7.58 17.75
CA ASN A 2 -10.79 6.26 17.36
C ASN A 2 -10.86 5.29 18.54
N LYS A 3 -11.34 4.08 18.29
CA LYS A 3 -11.57 3.05 19.33
C LYS A 3 -10.39 2.10 19.45
N PHE A 4 -9.66 1.88 18.37
CA PHE A 4 -8.46 1.05 18.34
C PHE A 4 -7.21 1.91 18.28
N LYS A 5 -6.16 1.52 19.03
CA LYS A 5 -4.93 2.33 19.14
C LYS A 5 -4.23 2.54 17.79
N PHE A 6 -4.27 1.54 16.91
CA PHE A 6 -3.62 1.61 15.60
C PHE A 6 -4.23 2.66 14.67
N GLU A 7 -5.51 3.01 14.85
CA GLU A 7 -6.19 4.03 14.04
C GLU A 7 -5.57 5.44 14.24
N ASN A 8 -4.78 5.63 15.30
CA ASN A 8 -4.05 6.87 15.56
C ASN A 8 -2.64 6.88 14.95
N LEU A 9 -2.18 5.77 14.37
CA LEU A 9 -0.87 5.70 13.73
C LEU A 9 -0.93 6.41 12.37
N ILE A 10 -0.09 7.42 12.19
CA ILE A 10 0.00 8.19 10.92
C ILE A 10 0.33 7.24 9.76
N ILE A 11 1.25 6.29 9.99
CA ILE A 11 1.61 5.26 9.01
C ILE A 11 0.41 4.42 8.56
N TRP A 12 -0.52 4.11 9.47
CA TRP A 12 -1.71 3.34 9.13
C TRP A 12 -2.69 4.18 8.33
N GLN A 13 -2.86 5.46 8.70
CA GLN A 13 -3.71 6.39 7.95
C GLN A 13 -3.20 6.61 6.53
N LYS A 14 -1.88 6.79 6.36
CA LYS A 14 -1.24 6.89 5.04
C LYS A 14 -1.42 5.62 4.22
N ALA A 15 -1.26 4.45 4.83
CA ALA A 15 -1.49 3.16 4.17
C ALA A 15 -2.96 3.01 3.70
N MET A 16 -3.92 3.46 4.51
CA MET A 16 -5.33 3.48 4.14
C MET A 16 -5.59 4.39 2.93
N ASP A 17 -5.06 5.62 2.96
CA ASP A 17 -5.20 6.57 1.85
C ASP A 17 -4.56 6.03 0.56
N LEU A 18 -3.37 5.44 0.66
CA LEU A 18 -2.68 4.81 -0.48
C LEU A 18 -3.52 3.66 -1.06
N GLY A 19 -4.12 2.82 -0.23
CA GLY A 19 -5.01 1.73 -0.65
C GLY A 19 -6.17 2.22 -1.52
N GLU A 20 -6.88 3.25 -1.05
CA GLU A 20 -8.02 3.82 -1.78
C GLU A 20 -7.59 4.49 -3.09
N GLU A 21 -6.46 5.21 -3.11
CA GLU A 21 -5.92 5.78 -4.35
C GLU A 21 -5.54 4.71 -5.37
N ILE A 22 -4.98 3.58 -4.93
CA ILE A 22 -4.68 2.44 -5.78
C ILE A 22 -5.97 1.78 -6.31
N ASP A 23 -7.02 1.64 -5.50
CA ASP A 23 -8.30 1.08 -5.96
C ASP A 23 -8.91 1.94 -7.07
N VAL A 24 -8.97 3.26 -6.86
CA VAL A 24 -9.47 4.22 -7.85
C VAL A 24 -8.61 4.19 -9.12
N LEU A 25 -7.29 4.21 -8.98
CA LEU A 25 -6.36 4.18 -10.11
C LEU A 25 -6.60 2.96 -11.00
N THR A 26 -6.68 1.78 -10.39
CA THR A 26 -6.80 0.51 -11.10
C THR A 26 -8.15 0.29 -11.79
N ALA A 27 -9.17 1.11 -11.47
CA ALA A 27 -10.43 1.13 -12.21
C ALA A 27 -10.24 1.63 -13.67
N SER A 28 -9.17 2.37 -13.94
CA SER A 28 -8.82 2.83 -15.30
C SER A 28 -8.04 1.80 -16.13
N PHE A 29 -7.62 0.68 -15.53
CA PHE A 29 -6.82 -0.32 -16.25
C PHE A 29 -7.69 -1.12 -17.23
N PRO A 30 -7.11 -1.67 -18.30
CA PRO A 30 -7.86 -2.51 -19.23
C PRO A 30 -8.46 -3.75 -18.54
N ASP A 31 -9.63 -4.21 -18.98
CA ASP A 31 -10.35 -5.34 -18.37
C ASP A 31 -9.51 -6.61 -18.19
N LYS A 32 -8.55 -6.87 -19.10
CA LYS A 32 -7.62 -8.00 -19.00
C LYS A 32 -6.76 -7.99 -17.73
N GLU A 33 -6.62 -6.84 -17.07
CA GLU A 33 -5.83 -6.69 -15.84
C GLU A 33 -6.67 -6.90 -14.56
N LYS A 34 -7.99 -7.02 -14.68
CA LYS A 34 -8.92 -7.13 -13.55
C LYS A 34 -8.49 -8.20 -12.53
N TYR A 35 -8.14 -9.40 -13.01
CA TYR A 35 -7.67 -10.52 -12.19
C TYR A 35 -6.14 -10.70 -12.24
N ASN A 36 -5.43 -9.74 -12.82
CA ASN A 36 -3.97 -9.72 -12.93
C ASN A 36 -3.46 -8.50 -12.16
N LEU A 37 -2.93 -7.49 -12.85
CA LEU A 37 -2.24 -6.37 -12.22
C LEU A 37 -3.16 -5.56 -11.28
N SER A 38 -4.43 -5.34 -11.64
CA SER A 38 -5.37 -4.62 -10.78
C SER A 38 -5.61 -5.36 -9.46
N SER A 39 -5.88 -6.67 -9.51
CA SER A 39 -6.07 -7.47 -8.29
C SER A 39 -4.79 -7.64 -7.47
N GLN A 40 -3.62 -7.60 -8.11
CA GLN A 40 -2.33 -7.74 -7.44
C GLN A 40 -2.01 -6.48 -6.64
N ILE A 41 -2.04 -5.32 -7.29
CA ILE A 41 -1.67 -4.06 -6.64
C ILE A 41 -2.66 -3.64 -5.56
N ARG A 42 -3.97 -3.88 -5.74
CA ARG A 42 -4.99 -3.63 -4.69
C ARG A 42 -4.71 -4.43 -3.43
N ARG A 43 -4.57 -5.76 -3.57
CA ARG A 43 -4.27 -6.64 -2.44
C ARG A 43 -2.95 -6.30 -1.76
N ALA A 44 -1.94 -5.92 -2.55
CA ALA A 44 -0.67 -5.47 -1.99
C ALA A 44 -0.85 -4.18 -1.18
N ALA A 45 -1.56 -3.18 -1.70
CA ALA A 45 -1.82 -1.93 -0.99
C ALA A 45 -2.65 -2.15 0.29
N ASP A 46 -3.76 -2.88 0.22
CA ASP A 46 -4.62 -3.20 1.37
C ASP A 46 -3.86 -3.98 2.47
N SER A 47 -2.93 -4.83 2.05
CA SER A 47 -2.09 -5.63 2.94
C SER A 47 -1.14 -4.76 3.78
N ILE A 48 -0.78 -3.56 3.34
CA ILE A 48 0.09 -2.66 4.10
C ILE A 48 -0.61 -2.24 5.39
N ALA A 49 -1.80 -1.63 5.28
CA ALA A 49 -2.60 -1.21 6.44
C ALA A 49 -3.01 -2.40 7.32
N SER A 50 -3.36 -3.54 6.70
CA SER A 50 -3.73 -4.76 7.42
C SER A 50 -2.58 -5.25 8.31
N ASN A 51 -1.36 -5.37 7.76
CA ASN A 51 -0.19 -5.79 8.54
C ASN A 51 0.17 -4.78 9.64
N ILE A 52 0.04 -3.47 9.40
CA ILE A 52 0.28 -2.45 10.45
C ILE A 52 -0.72 -2.63 11.61
N SER A 53 -1.99 -2.86 11.30
CA SER A 53 -3.04 -3.08 12.32
C SER A 53 -2.80 -4.38 13.11
N GLU A 54 -2.46 -5.48 12.43
CA GLU A 54 -2.19 -6.78 13.05
C GLU A 54 -0.97 -6.70 13.98
N GLY A 55 0.11 -6.08 13.52
CA GLY A 55 1.31 -5.84 14.32
C GLY A 55 1.07 -4.97 15.55
N SER A 56 0.11 -4.05 15.47
CA SER A 56 -0.25 -3.13 16.57
C SER A 56 -1.11 -3.77 17.66
N ILE A 57 -1.74 -4.92 17.39
CA ILE A 57 -2.56 -5.68 18.34
C ILE A 57 -1.71 -6.75 19.07
N GLY A 58 -0.56 -7.12 18.51
CA GLY A 58 0.37 -8.10 19.06
C GLY A 58 0.87 -7.78 20.48
N GLN A 59 1.26 -8.82 21.22
CA GLN A 59 1.62 -8.70 22.64
C GLN A 59 3.09 -8.33 22.89
N SER A 60 3.92 -8.25 21.83
CA SER A 60 5.36 -8.03 21.96
C SER A 60 6.00 -7.24 20.82
N ASN A 61 7.06 -6.50 21.15
CA ASN A 61 7.83 -5.70 20.17
C ASN A 61 8.41 -6.52 19.00
N PRO A 62 8.89 -7.77 19.17
CA PRO A 62 9.36 -8.59 18.05
C PRO A 62 8.25 -8.96 17.06
N GLU A 63 7.04 -9.22 17.56
CA GLU A 63 5.88 -9.52 16.72
C GLU A 63 5.47 -8.30 15.90
N GLN A 64 5.41 -7.12 16.53
CA GLN A 64 5.16 -5.86 15.83
C GLN A 64 6.17 -5.65 14.68
N LYS A 65 7.48 -5.78 14.95
CA LYS A 65 8.53 -5.63 13.92
C LYS A 65 8.37 -6.61 12.75
N LYS A 66 7.91 -7.83 13.02
CA LYS A 66 7.69 -8.83 11.98
C LYS A 66 6.58 -8.40 11.03
N PHE A 67 5.45 -7.93 11.57
CA PHE A 67 4.32 -7.43 10.78
C PHE A 67 4.65 -6.15 10.01
N ILE A 68 5.43 -5.25 10.63
CA ILE A 68 6.02 -4.10 9.95
C ILE A 68 6.84 -4.54 8.73
N GLY A 69 7.70 -5.56 8.90
CA GLY A 69 8.44 -6.14 7.78
C GLY A 69 7.54 -6.72 6.69
N TYR A 70 6.33 -7.18 7.03
CA TYR A 70 5.36 -7.69 6.05
C TYR A 70 4.72 -6.55 5.26
N ALA A 71 4.34 -5.48 5.93
CA ALA A 71 3.85 -4.26 5.30
C ALA A 71 4.88 -3.66 4.32
N ILE A 72 6.18 -3.61 4.69
CA ILE A 72 7.24 -3.16 3.76
C ILE A 72 7.33 -4.04 2.51
N ARG A 73 7.18 -5.36 2.65
CA ARG A 73 7.19 -6.27 1.49
C ARG A 73 5.99 -6.05 0.59
N SER A 74 4.82 -5.78 1.16
CA SER A 74 3.62 -5.40 0.41
C SER A 74 3.80 -4.07 -0.33
N LEU A 75 4.42 -3.07 0.32
CA LEU A 75 4.75 -1.79 -0.32
C LEU A 75 5.72 -1.95 -1.49
N ALA A 76 6.74 -2.81 -1.36
CA ALA A 76 7.63 -3.13 -2.47
C ALA A 76 6.89 -3.78 -3.67
N GLU A 77 5.85 -4.58 -3.40
CA GLU A 77 4.98 -5.13 -4.44
C GLU A 77 4.13 -4.05 -5.12
N VAL A 78 3.60 -3.07 -4.35
CA VAL A 78 2.92 -1.89 -4.91
C VAL A 78 3.84 -1.13 -5.86
N VAL A 79 5.04 -0.76 -5.41
CA VAL A 79 6.03 -0.04 -6.24
C VAL A 79 6.34 -0.82 -7.52
N THR A 80 6.54 -2.13 -7.41
CA THR A 80 6.76 -3.00 -8.58
C THR A 80 5.58 -2.94 -9.56
N CYS A 81 4.34 -2.97 -9.06
CA CYS A 81 3.14 -2.90 -9.88
C CYS A 81 2.93 -1.52 -10.49
N LEU A 82 3.30 -0.42 -9.82
CA LEU A 82 3.31 0.93 -10.38
C LEU A 82 4.25 1.02 -11.59
N TYR A 83 5.47 0.48 -11.48
CA TYR A 83 6.40 0.44 -12.62
C TYR A 83 5.86 -0.38 -13.78
N LYS A 84 5.25 -1.55 -13.50
CA LYS A 84 4.58 -2.35 -14.55
C LYS A 84 3.47 -1.57 -15.24
N SER A 85 2.62 -0.89 -14.46
CA SER A 85 1.51 -0.09 -14.97
C SER A 85 2.01 1.06 -15.85
N ARG A 86 3.05 1.78 -15.42
CA ARG A 86 3.72 2.82 -16.20
C ARG A 86 4.29 2.28 -17.51
N ASN A 87 5.05 1.19 -17.46
CA ASN A 87 5.69 0.60 -18.64
C ASN A 87 4.66 0.05 -19.65
N ARG A 88 3.46 -0.30 -19.20
CA ARG A 88 2.32 -0.68 -20.04
C ARG A 88 1.49 0.51 -20.52
N ASN A 89 1.89 1.74 -20.20
CA ASN A 89 1.18 2.99 -20.47
C ASN A 89 -0.23 3.05 -19.87
N TYR A 90 -0.44 2.43 -18.70
CA TYR A 90 -1.70 2.53 -17.95
C TYR A 90 -1.72 3.73 -17.01
N LEU A 91 -0.56 4.36 -16.78
CA LEU A 91 -0.39 5.55 -15.95
C LEU A 91 0.23 6.67 -16.76
N THR A 92 -0.24 7.88 -16.53
CA THR A 92 0.52 9.08 -16.87
C THR A 92 1.75 9.21 -15.97
N ILE A 93 2.75 9.98 -16.41
CA ILE A 93 3.94 10.28 -15.60
C ILE A 93 3.53 10.91 -14.27
N ALA A 94 2.61 11.89 -14.29
CA ALA A 94 2.12 12.55 -13.08
C ALA A 94 1.44 11.58 -12.09
N GLN A 95 0.62 10.64 -12.58
CA GLN A 95 0.02 9.61 -11.71
C GLN A 95 1.07 8.69 -11.11
N PHE A 96 2.04 8.26 -11.91
CA PHE A 96 3.12 7.42 -11.44
C PHE A 96 3.95 8.15 -10.37
N ASP A 97 4.40 9.37 -10.65
CA ASP A 97 5.25 10.14 -9.74
C ASP A 97 4.51 10.40 -8.42
N ASN A 98 3.24 10.83 -8.46
CA ASN A 98 2.45 11.05 -7.24
C ASN A 98 2.36 9.78 -6.36
N LEU A 99 2.04 8.63 -6.96
CA LEU A 99 1.89 7.38 -6.20
C LEU A 99 3.23 6.78 -5.76
N TYR A 100 4.28 6.99 -6.56
CA TYR A 100 5.63 6.58 -6.24
C TYR A 100 6.19 7.39 -5.06
N GLU A 101 6.01 8.72 -5.07
CA GLU A 101 6.40 9.58 -3.96
C GLU A 101 5.62 9.22 -2.69
N LYS A 102 4.31 8.99 -2.76
CA LYS A 102 3.54 8.50 -1.59
C LYS A 102 4.06 7.15 -1.07
N SER A 103 4.40 6.24 -1.98
CA SER A 103 5.00 4.95 -1.61
C SER A 103 6.38 5.13 -0.98
N TYR A 104 7.16 6.11 -1.45
CA TYR A 104 8.47 6.43 -0.89
C TYR A 104 8.34 7.10 0.46
N ASP A 105 7.44 8.08 0.62
CA ASP A 105 7.12 8.72 1.89
C ASP A 105 6.74 7.65 2.92
N GLU A 106 5.87 6.71 2.58
CA GLU A 106 5.51 5.61 3.48
C GLU A 106 6.68 4.67 3.79
N TYR A 107 7.61 4.48 2.84
CA TYR A 107 8.86 3.74 3.04
C TYR A 107 9.98 4.54 3.72
N ASP A 108 9.94 5.87 3.75
CA ASP A 108 10.94 6.69 4.43
C ASP A 108 10.47 6.99 5.85
N ASP A 109 9.18 7.31 5.97
CA ASP A 109 8.41 7.36 7.20
C ASP A 109 8.30 6.02 7.90
N ARG A 110 8.78 4.92 7.25
CA ARG A 110 8.63 3.50 7.64
C ARG A 110 7.95 3.41 8.99
N ILE A 111 6.76 2.86 8.98
CA ILE A 111 6.41 1.82 9.95
C ILE A 111 7.39 1.64 11.13
#